data_AF-A0A9E1LPD9-F1
#
_entry.id   AF-A0A9E1LPD9-F1
#
_cell.length_a   1.000
_cell.length_b   1.000
_cell.length_c   1.000
_cell.angle_alpha   90.00
_cell.angle_beta   90.00
_cell.angle_gamma   90.00
#
_symmetry.space_group_name_H-M   'P 1'
#
loop_
_entity.id
_entity.type
_entity.pdbx_description
1 polymer ?
#
loop_
_entity_poly.entity_id
_entity_poly.type
_entity_poly.pdbx_seq_one_letter_code
_entity_poly.pdbx_strand_id
1 'polypeptide(L)' 'MFDPLMLSFLACAAVCAFTWVASLVSGNSSWVDRSWSIAPIIYLGIFAGAAGFTHPVVNVMFVLV' A
#
# COMPACT_ATOMS: atom_id res chain seq x y z
N MET A 1 -7.53 17.44 -6.37
CA MET A 1 -6.96 16.15 -6.81
C MET A 1 -5.91 15.78 -5.78
N PHE A 2 -6.02 14.65 -5.08
CA PHE A 2 -4.99 14.24 -4.10
C PHE A 2 -3.69 13.97 -4.85
N ASP A 3 -2.58 14.55 -4.40
CA ASP A 3 -1.28 14.21 -4.94
C ASP A 3 -0.91 12.75 -4.57
N PRO A 4 -0.12 12.04 -5.40
CA PRO A 4 0.18 10.62 -5.18
C PRO A 4 0.94 10.36 -3.87
N LEU A 5 1.70 11.35 -3.41
CA LEU A 5 2.44 11.28 -2.15
C LEU A 5 1.49 11.35 -0.94
N MET A 6 0.57 12.31 -0.91
CA MET A 6 -0.47 12.40 0.12
C MET A 6 -1.35 11.14 0.13
N LEU A 7 -1.71 10.60 -1.05
CA LEU A 7 -2.48 9.36 -1.12
C LEU A 7 -1.69 8.16 -0.55
N SER A 8 -0.37 8.12 -0.77
CA SER A 8 0.52 7.09 -0.20
C SER A 8 0.62 7.22 1.32
N PHE A 9 0.70 8.44 1.87
CA PHE A 9 0.67 8.65 3.32
C PHE A 9 -0.67 8.21 3.94
N LEU A 10 -1.79 8.47 3.25
CA LEU A 10 -3.10 8.01 3.72
C LEU A 10 -3.20 6.47 3.70
N ALA A 11 -2.66 5.82 2.65
CA ALA A 11 -2.58 4.37 2.58
C ALA A 11 -1.69 3.79 3.70
N CYS A 12 -0.55 4.43 4.00
CA CYS A 12 0.30 4.05 5.14
C CYS A 12 -0.46 4.12 6.46
N ALA A 13 -1.15 5.23 6.72
CA ALA A 13 -1.96 5.41 7.93
C ALA A 13 -3.07 4.33 8.02
N ALA A 14 -3.71 4.00 6.89
CA ALA A 14 -4.72 2.94 6.84
C ALA A 14 -4.14 1.55 7.14
N VAL A 15 -2.95 1.22 6.61
CA VAL A 15 -2.25 -0.04 6.91
C VAL A 15 -1.86 -0.12 8.39
N CYS A 16 -1.35 0.97 8.98
CA CYS A 16 -1.04 1.05 10.42
C CYS A 16 -2.29 0.86 11.29
N ALA A 17 -3.39 1.53 10.95
CA ALA A 17 -4.65 1.36 11.67
C ALA A 17 -5.20 -0.08 11.54
N PHE A 18 -5.15 -0.65 10.33
CA PHE A 18 -5.58 -2.03 10.07
C PHE A 18 -4.76 -3.03 10.89
N THR A 19 -3.43 -2.94 10.83
CA THR A 19 -2.54 -3.85 11.54
C THR A 19 -2.74 -3.82 13.04
N TRP A 20 -2.90 -2.62 13.61
CA TRP A 20 -3.21 -2.45 15.02
C TRP A 20 -4.54 -3.12 15.39
N VAL A 21 -5.62 -2.79 14.68
CA VAL A 21 -6.95 -3.36 14.96
C VAL A 21 -6.96 -4.88 14.77
N ALA A 22 -6.40 -5.39 13.68
CA ALA A 22 -6.34 -6.83 13.40
C ALA A 22 -5.53 -7.59 14.45
N SER A 23 -4.44 -6.99 14.95
CA SER A 23 -3.65 -7.57 16.05
C SER A 23 -4.45 -7.69 17.34
N LEU A 24 -5.23 -6.65 17.70
CA LEU A 24 -6.10 -6.69 18.88
C LEU A 24 -7.21 -7.74 18.74
N VAL A 25 -7.86 -7.80 17.58
CA VAL A 25 -8.98 -8.74 17.32
C VAL A 25 -8.52 -10.19 17.32
N SER A 26 -7.32 -10.46 16.79
CA SER A 26 -6.81 -11.83 16.64
C SER A 26 -5.86 -12.30 17.75
N GLY A 27 -5.36 -11.39 18.59
CA GLY A 27 -4.31 -11.67 19.57
C GLY A 27 -2.93 -11.96 18.97
N ASN A 28 -2.72 -11.77 17.66
CA ASN A 28 -1.46 -12.09 16.97
C ASN A 28 -0.80 -10.83 16.42
N SER A 29 0.45 -10.54 16.77
CA SER A 29 1.18 -9.37 16.23
C SER A 29 1.71 -9.57 14.81
N SER A 30 1.54 -10.76 14.21
CA SER A 30 1.99 -11.07 12.84
C SER A 30 1.21 -10.36 11.74
N TRP A 31 0.13 -9.64 12.07
CA TRP A 31 -0.57 -8.81 11.06
C TRP A 31 0.30 -7.72 10.47
N VAL A 32 1.28 -7.21 11.23
CA VAL A 32 2.30 -6.30 10.69
C VAL A 32 2.98 -6.97 9.51
N ASP A 33 3.62 -8.12 9.70
CA ASP A 33 4.33 -8.85 8.65
C ASP A 33 3.45 -9.11 7.42
N ARG A 34 2.22 -9.61 7.64
CA ARG A 34 1.26 -9.90 6.55
C ARG A 34 0.86 -8.66 5.75
N SER A 35 0.65 -7.54 6.43
CA SER A 35 0.22 -6.30 5.76
C SER A 35 1.35 -5.66 4.94
N TRP A 36 2.60 -5.83 5.38
CA TRP A 36 3.78 -5.31 4.67
C TRP A 36 4.00 -6.03 3.35
N SER A 37 3.48 -7.25 3.15
CA SER A 37 3.46 -7.91 1.84
C SER A 37 2.52 -7.24 0.84
N ILE A 38 1.46 -6.55 1.29
CA ILE A 38 0.44 -5.93 0.43
C ILE A 38 0.74 -4.45 0.18
N ALA A 39 1.39 -3.77 1.13
CA ALA A 39 1.68 -2.34 1.05
C ALA A 39 2.39 -1.89 -0.26
N PRO A 40 3.41 -2.61 -0.80
CA PRO A 40 4.10 -2.15 -1.99
C PRO A 40 3.20 -2.19 -3.25
N ILE A 41 2.28 -3.15 -3.36
CA ILE A 41 1.29 -3.22 -4.45
C ILE A 41 0.43 -1.95 -4.44
N ILE A 42 -0.03 -1.53 -3.26
CA ILE A 42 -0.87 -0.34 -3.11
C ILE A 42 -0.09 0.93 -3.52
N TYR A 43 1.15 1.10 -3.04
CA TYR A 43 1.94 2.28 -3.38
C TYR A 43 2.27 2.34 -4.88
N LEU A 44 2.68 1.23 -5.48
CA LEU A 44 2.97 1.19 -6.91
C LEU A 44 1.72 1.43 -7.74
N GLY A 45 0.56 0.91 -7.33
CA GLY A 45 -0.73 1.18 -7.97
C GLY A 45 -1.12 2.67 -7.93
N ILE A 46 -0.85 3.36 -6.81
CA ILE A 46 -1.08 4.80 -6.68
C ILE A 46 -0.23 5.58 -7.71
N PHE A 47 1.07 5.30 -7.78
CA PHE A 47 1.96 5.99 -8.72
C PHE A 47 1.70 5.60 -10.19
N ALA A 48 1.41 4.33 -10.46
CA ALA A 48 1.04 3.86 -11.80
C ALA A 48 -0.24 4.54 -12.29
N GLY A 49 -1.29 4.57 -11.45
CA GLY A 49 -2.54 5.24 -11.75
C GLY A 49 -2.39 6.75 -11.93
N ALA A 50 -1.58 7.40 -11.09
CA ALA A 50 -1.28 8.82 -11.23
C ALA A 50 -0.52 9.15 -12.53
N ALA A 51 0.33 8.25 -13.01
CA ALA A 51 1.01 8.34 -14.30
C ALA A 51 0.13 7.89 -15.50
N GLY A 52 -1.15 7.60 -15.27
CA GLY A 52 -2.07 7.12 -16.30
C GLY A 52 -1.62 5.78 -16.91
N PHE A 53 -0.86 4.98 -16.17
CA PHE A 53 -0.26 3.73 -16.63
C PHE A 53 0.63 3.88 -17.88
N THR A 54 1.23 5.05 -18.10
CA THR A 54 2.12 5.30 -19.26
C THR A 54 3.59 5.05 -18.96
N HIS A 55 3.96 4.84 -17.69
CA HIS A 55 5.36 4.68 -17.26
C HIS A 55 5.73 3.19 -17.09
N PRO A 56 6.52 2.59 -18.00
CA PRO A 56 6.68 1.13 -18.07
C PRO A 56 7.36 0.54 -16.83
N VAL A 57 8.36 1.22 -16.26
CA VAL A 57 9.08 0.74 -15.07
C VAL A 57 8.13 0.56 -13.88
N VAL A 58 7.30 1.57 -13.59
CA VAL A 58 6.37 1.53 -12.44
C VAL A 58 5.27 0.49 -12.65
N ASN A 59 4.77 0.36 -13.89
CA ASN A 59 3.76 -0.65 -14.21
C ASN A 59 4.29 -2.08 -14.06
N VAL A 60 5.52 -2.34 -14.52
CA VAL A 60 6.15 -3.66 -14.36
C VAL A 60 6.34 -3.97 -12.88
N MET A 61 6.84 -3.01 -12.09
CA MET A 61 6.97 -3.20 -10.64
C MET A 61 5.61 -3.45 -9.98
N PHE A 62 4.56 -2.71 -10.36
CA PHE A 62 3.21 -2.87 -9.82
C PHE A 62 2.64 -4.28 -10.05
N VAL A 63 2.97 -4.91 -11.19
CA VAL A 63 2.46 -6.25 -11.53
C VAL A 63 3.28 -7.38 -10.89
N LEU A 64 4.56 -7.15 -10.57
CA LEU A 64 5.48 -8.19 -10.11
C LEU A 64 5.62 -8.32 -8.59
N VAL A 65 5.17 -7.31 -7.84
CA VAL A 65 5.09 -7.34 -6.37
C VAL A 65 3.74 -7.92 -5.95
#